data_AF-A0A535EGR5-F1
#
_entry.id   AF-A0A535EGR5-F1
#
_cell.length_a   1.000
_cell.length_b   1.000
_cell.length_c   1.000
_cell.angle_alpha   90.00
_cell.angle_beta   90.00
_cell.angle_gamma   90.00
#
_symmetry.space_group_name_H-M   'P 1'
#
loop_
_entity.id
_entity.type
_entity.pdbx_description
1 polymer ?
#
loop_
_entity_poly.entity_id
_entity_poly.type
_entity_poly.pdbx_seq_one_letter_code
_entity_poly.pdbx_strand_id
1 'polypeptide(L)'
;MSPDLRQARVRISVLGDPEQKKTSLQGLISAKGLIRRELGRRLENLKFSPELRFELDPSIEYSVHINELLKEVLPAGDKIEEDER
;
A
#
# COMPACT_ATOMS: atom_id res chain seq x y z
N MET A 1 12.65 1.72 1.10
CA MET A 1 12.85 1.60 2.57
C MET A 1 14.09 2.39 2.95
N SER A 2 14.16 2.97 4.15
CA SER A 2 15.43 3.54 4.63
C SER A 2 16.45 2.41 4.78
N PRO A 3 17.74 2.62 4.45
CA PRO A 3 18.78 1.57 4.51
C PRO A 3 18.87 0.87 5.88
N ASP A 4 18.52 1.58 6.94
CA ASP A 4 18.59 1.09 8.32
C ASP A 4 17.36 0.28 8.77
N LEU A 5 16.37 0.04 7.89
CA LEU A 5 15.10 -0.63 8.19
C LEU A 5 14.32 -0.01 9.38
N ARG A 6 14.68 1.20 9.83
CA ARG A 6 14.06 1.91 10.96
C ARG A 6 12.75 2.58 10.59
N GLN A 7 12.52 2.84 9.31
CA GLN A 7 11.31 3.49 8.80
C GLN A 7 10.72 2.68 7.64
N ALA A 8 9.43 2.39 7.74
CA ALA A 8 8.68 1.73 6.69
C ALA A 8 7.49 2.61 6.28
N ARG A 9 7.38 2.86 4.98
CA ARG A 9 6.24 3.57 4.38
C ARG A 9 5.24 2.51 3.93
N VAL A 10 4.02 2.62 4.44
CA VAL A 10 2.90 1.72 4.14
C VAL A 10 1.91 2.52 3.31
N ARG A 11 1.83 2.18 2.02
CA ARG A 11 0.92 2.77 1.06
C ARG A 11 -0.42 2.05 1.13
N ILE A 12 -1.50 2.79 1.36
CA ILE A 12 -2.85 2.25 1.46
C ILE A 12 -3.69 2.85 0.35
N SER A 13 -4.39 1.99 -0.38
CA SER A 13 -5.51 2.39 -1.22
C SER A 13 -6.80 1.98 -0.54
N VAL A 14 -7.71 2.94 -0.40
CA VAL A 14 -9.06 2.71 0.12
C VAL A 14 -10.03 3.04 -1.01
N LEU A 15 -10.75 2.02 -1.49
CA LEU A 15 -11.89 2.18 -2.38
C LEU A 15 -13.03 2.83 -1.58
N GLY A 16 -13.33 4.09 -1.86
CA GLY A 16 -14.39 4.82 -1.16
C GLY A 16 -14.22 6.34 -1.17
N ASP A 17 -15.15 7.01 -0.50
CA ASP A 17 -15.24 8.47 -0.43
C ASP A 17 -14.05 9.09 0.32
N PRO A 18 -13.73 10.38 0.07
CA PRO A 18 -12.65 11.07 0.78
C PRO A 18 -12.79 11.07 2.31
N GLU A 19 -14.02 11.04 2.84
CA GLU A 19 -14.27 10.88 4.27
C GLU A 19 -13.89 9.48 4.77
N GLN A 20 -14.22 8.42 4.02
CA GLN A 20 -13.86 7.05 4.36
C GLN A 20 -12.34 6.86 4.29
N LYS A 21 -11.66 7.48 3.32
CA LYS A 21 -10.19 7.51 3.22
C LYS A 21 -9.57 8.11 4.49
N LYS A 22 -10.10 9.25 4.98
CA LYS A 22 -9.62 9.90 6.22
C LYS A 22 -9.88 9.05 7.47
N THR A 23 -11.09 8.52 7.64
CA THR A 23 -11.45 7.69 8.79
C THR A 23 -10.62 6.41 8.84
N SER A 24 -10.40 5.76 7.69
CA SER A 24 -9.54 4.58 7.59
C SER A 24 -8.09 4.89 7.95
N LEU A 25 -7.56 6.03 7.48
CA LEU A 25 -6.22 6.48 7.84
C LEU A 25 -6.08 6.73 9.35
N GLN A 26 -7.06 7.38 9.97
CA GLN A 26 -7.09 7.58 11.43
C GLN A 26 -7.16 6.26 12.19
N GLY A 27 -7.98 5.31 11.73
CA GLY A 27 -8.05 3.96 12.30
C GLY A 27 -6.71 3.24 12.25
N LEU A 28 -6.01 3.31 11.11
CA LEU A 28 -4.68 2.73 10.93
C LEU A 28 -3.61 3.40 11.80
N ILE A 29 -3.68 4.73 11.96
CA ILE A 29 -2.79 5.47 12.87
C ILE A 29 -3.01 5.01 14.31
N SER A 30 -4.27 4.83 14.74
CA SER A 30 -4.59 4.31 16.08
C SER A 30 -4.10 2.87 16.26
N ALA A 31 -4.28 2.03 15.24
CA ALA A 31 -3.81 0.64 15.23
C ALA A 31 -2.28 0.49 15.06
N LYS A 32 -1.53 1.57 14.80
CA LYS A 32 -0.07 1.55 14.57
C LYS A 32 0.67 0.77 15.65
N GLY A 33 0.29 0.94 16.92
CA GLY A 33 0.93 0.24 18.05
C GLY A 33 0.71 -1.28 18.04
N LEU A 34 -0.51 -1.71 17.70
CA LEU A 34 -0.86 -3.12 17.56
C LEU A 34 -0.07 -3.76 16.41
N ILE A 35 -0.10 -3.12 15.25
CA ILE A 35 0.61 -3.60 14.04
C ILE A 35 2.11 -3.69 14.33
N ARG A 36 2.68 -2.70 15.02
CA ARG A 36 4.10 -2.70 15.41
C ARG A 36 4.45 -3.86 16.34
N ARG A 37 3.59 -4.16 17.32
CA ARG A 37 3.77 -5.31 18.23
C ARG A 37 3.70 -6.64 17.49
N GLU A 38 2.78 -6.76 16.53
CA GLU A 38 2.57 -7.97 15.77
C GLU A 38 3.70 -8.22 14.75
N LEU A 39 4.18 -7.15 14.10
CA LEU A 39 5.38 -7.20 13.27
C LEU A 39 6.62 -7.63 14.05
N GLY A 40 6.82 -7.09 15.26
CA GLY A 40 7.94 -7.51 16.11
C GLY A 40 7.85 -8.95 16.60
N ARG A 41 6.66 -9.56 16.62
CA ARG A 41 6.46 -10.98 16.95
C ARG A 41 6.65 -11.90 15.75
N ARG A 42 6.18 -11.51 14.56
CA ARG A 42 6.25 -12.32 13.33
C ARG A 42 7.60 -12.23 12.63
N LEU A 43 8.28 -11.09 12.73
CA LEU A 43 9.57 -10.88 12.08
C LEU A 43 10.69 -11.19 13.07
N GLU A 44 11.05 -12.48 13.17
CA GLU A 44 12.07 -13.00 14.08
C GLU A 44 13.46 -12.37 13.87
N ASN A 45 13.73 -11.88 12.66
CA ASN A 45 15.03 -11.31 12.28
C ASN A 45 15.13 -9.78 12.47
N LEU A 46 14.07 -9.10 12.93
CA LEU A 46 14.11 -7.65 13.16
C LEU A 46 14.45 -7.32 14.63
N LYS A 47 15.66 -6.81 14.86
CA LYS A 47 16.08 -6.26 16.18
C LYS A 47 15.24 -5.06 16.63
N PHE A 48 14.69 -4.30 15.69
CA PHE A 48 13.90 -3.11 15.97
C PHE A 48 12.66 -3.11 15.08
N SER A 49 11.48 -2.93 15.66
CA SER A 49 10.29 -2.74 14.84
C SER A 49 10.33 -1.36 14.18
N PRO A 50 10.16 -1.27 12.84
CA PRO A 50 10.21 0.00 12.13
C PRO A 50 9.10 0.94 12.59
N GLU A 51 9.35 2.23 12.44
CA GLU A 51 8.30 3.21 12.50
C GLU A 51 7.48 3.18 11.20
N LEU A 52 6.19 2.87 11.32
CA LEU A 52 5.25 2.84 10.21
C LEU A 52 4.75 4.26 9.91
N ARG A 53 4.88 4.68 8.66
CA ARG A 53 4.23 5.88 8.11
C ARG A 53 3.17 5.44 7.11
N PHE A 54 1.92 5.78 7.39
CA PHE A 54 0.79 5.47 6.53
C PHE A 54 0.56 6.62 5.56
N GLU A 55 0.56 6.32 4.27
CA GLU A 55 0.31 7.29 3.20
C GLU A 55 -0.78 6.71 2.29
N LEU A 56 -1.74 7.55 1.90
CA LEU A 56 -2.72 7.16 0.88
C LEU A 56 -2.03 7.15 -0.48
N ASP A 57 -2.24 6.09 -1.25
CA ASP A 57 -1.71 5.97 -2.59
C ASP A 57 -2.76 6.36 -3.63
N PRO A 58 -2.63 7.52 -4.27
CA PRO A 58 -3.56 7.94 -5.32
C PRO A 58 -3.34 7.18 -6.64
N SER A 59 -2.23 6.45 -6.80
CA SER A 59 -1.88 5.80 -8.07
C SER A 59 -2.80 4.64 -8.43
N ILE A 60 -3.39 3.95 -7.45
CA ILE A 60 -4.31 2.83 -7.69
C ILE A 60 -5.58 3.29 -8.43
N GLU A 61 -6.15 4.43 -8.03
CA GLU A 61 -7.35 5.01 -8.66
C GLU A 61 -7.08 5.36 -10.14
N TYR A 62 -5.89 5.91 -10.40
CA TYR A 62 -5.40 6.18 -11.75
C TYR A 62 -5.15 4.92 -12.57
N SER A 63 -4.55 3.87 -11.99
CA SER A 63 -4.34 2.59 -12.66
C SER A 63 -5.64 1.87 -13.03
N VAL A 64 -6.68 1.97 -12.20
CA VAL A 64 -8.01 1.44 -12.51
C VAL A 64 -8.61 2.18 -13.70
N HIS A 65 -8.57 3.51 -13.68
CA HIS A 65 -9.07 4.34 -14.78
C HIS A 65 -8.33 4.06 -16.10
N ILE A 66 -6.99 3.93 -16.05
CA ILE A 66 -6.19 3.53 -17.20
C ILE A 66 -6.57 2.13 -17.69
N ASN A 67 -6.76 1.16 -16.79
CA ASN A 67 -7.16 -0.19 -17.18
C ASN A 67 -8.53 -0.22 -17.85
N GLU A 68 -9.47 0.60 -17.40
CA GLU A 68 -10.78 0.75 -18.04
C GLU A 68 -10.63 1.35 -19.44
N LEU A 69 -9.89 2.46 -19.59
CA LEU A 69 -9.60 3.03 -20.90
C LEU A 69 -8.84 2.06 -21.83
N LEU A 70 -7.86 1.33 -21.33
CA LEU A 70 -7.15 0.33 -22.12
C LEU A 70 -8.08 -0.79 -22.57
N LYS A 71 -9.01 -1.24 -21.74
CA LYS A 71 -10.01 -2.26 -22.12
C LYS A 71 -10.98 -1.76 -23.18
N GLU A 72 -11.30 -0.47 -23.19
CA GLU A 72 -12.16 0.13 -24.22
C GLU A 72 -11.41 0.31 -25.55
N VAL A 73 -10.10 0.56 -25.51
CA VAL A 73 -9.30 0.88 -26.70
C VAL A 73 -8.59 -0.36 -27.29
N LEU A 74 -8.24 -1.36 -26.47
CA LEU A 74 -7.56 -2.59 -26.92
C LEU A 74 -8.56 -3.75 -27.00
N PRO A 75 -8.86 -4.27 -28.21
CA PRO A 75 -9.57 -5.54 -28.35
C PRO A 75 -8.64 -6.66 -27.86
N ALA A 76 -9.06 -7.35 -26.79
CA ALA A 76 -8.53 -8.60 -26.23
C ALA A 76 -7.24 -9.16 -26.89
N GLY A 77 -6.08 -8.63 -26.50
CA GLY A 77 -4.82 -9.14 -27.00
C GLY A 77 -3.66 -8.24 -26.60
N ASP A 78 -3.19 -8.41 -25.37
CA ASP A 78 -1.75 -8.54 -25.09
C ASP A 78 -1.55 -8.67 -23.58
N LYS A 79 -1.17 -9.88 -23.17
CA LYS A 79 -0.66 -10.14 -21.82
C LYS A 79 0.73 -9.51 -21.77
N ILE A 80 0.88 -8.46 -20.97
CA ILE A 80 2.19 -7.91 -20.65
C ILE A 80 2.84 -8.91 -19.69
N GLU A 81 3.80 -9.68 -20.22
CA GLU A 81 4.66 -10.57 -19.44
C GLU A 81 5.49 -9.71 -18.46
N GLU A 82 5.32 -9.95 -17.16
CA GLU A 82 6.17 -9.37 -16.11
C GLU A 82 7.60 -9.89 -16.30
N ASP A 83 8.47 -9.04 -16.83
CA ASP A 83 9.92 -9.26 -16.90
C ASP A 83 10.49 -9.11 -15.48
N GLU A 84 10.49 -10.21 -14.72
CA GLU A 84 11.30 -10.36 -13.50
C GLU A 84 12.79 -10.37 -13.89
N ARG A 85 13.53 -9.31 -13.53
CA ARG A 85 15.00 -9.31 -13.46
C ARG A 85 15.48 -8.97 -12.07
#